data_AF-A0A2N7N706-F1
#
_entry.id   AF-A0A2N7N706-F1
#
_cell.length_a   1.000
_cell.length_b   1.000
_cell.length_c   1.000
_cell.angle_alpha   90.00
_cell.angle_beta   90.00
_cell.angle_gamma   90.00
#
_symmetry.space_group_name_H-M   'P 1'
#
loop_
_entity.id
_entity.type
_entity.pdbx_description
1 polymer ?
#
loop_
_entity_poly.entity_id
_entity_poly.type
_entity_poly.pdbx_seq_one_letter_code
_entity_poly.pdbx_strand_id
1 'polypeptide(L)'
;MSKPLLDDAVLKLIDAKLLLNGHVTSKDIYRHLGLGRQKVSKVFQDYLAANPSSMVYVPAKKKYMATDDFKPCFLGEVKAGEFVDALITVFGTFTDDE
;
A
#
# COMPACT_ATOMS: atom_id res chain seq x y z
N MET A 1 8.11 14.55 15.41
CA MET A 1 8.74 13.22 15.25
C MET A 1 8.53 12.77 13.83
N SER A 2 9.61 12.61 13.06
CA SER A 2 9.60 12.31 11.64
C SER A 2 8.86 10.98 11.41
N LYS A 3 7.62 11.01 10.90
CA LYS A 3 7.08 9.82 10.23
C LYS A 3 8.07 9.53 9.10
N PRO A 4 8.73 8.35 9.07
CA PRO A 4 9.75 8.07 8.06
C PRO A 4 9.12 8.25 6.69
N LEU A 5 9.77 8.97 5.76
CA LEU A 5 9.27 9.19 4.39
C LEU A 5 8.80 7.89 3.70
N LEU A 6 9.42 6.78 4.10
CA LEU A 6 9.10 5.44 3.66
C LEU A 6 7.70 4.96 4.09
N ASP A 7 7.24 5.33 5.29
CA ASP A 7 5.91 4.98 5.78
C ASP A 7 4.85 5.72 4.98
N ASP A 8 5.09 7.00 4.66
CA ASP A 8 4.22 7.78 3.78
C ASP A 8 4.12 7.18 2.38
N ALA A 9 5.24 6.74 1.81
CA ALA A 9 5.24 6.03 0.52
C ALA A 9 4.43 4.73 0.56
N VAL A 10 4.51 3.96 1.66
CA VAL A 10 3.68 2.75 1.85
C VAL A 10 2.20 3.10 1.95
N LEU A 11 1.84 4.13 2.73
CA LEU A 11 0.44 4.56 2.89
C LEU A 11 -0.17 5.00 1.55
N LYS A 12 0.58 5.78 0.76
CA LYS A 12 0.18 6.19 -0.60
C LYS A 12 0.09 5.00 -1.55
N LEU A 13 1.00 4.04 -1.43
CA LEU A 13 0.97 2.82 -2.23
C LEU A 13 -0.25 1.94 -1.92
N ILE A 14 -0.66 1.87 -0.64
CA ILE A 14 -1.89 1.16 -0.25
C ILE A 14 -3.09 1.78 -0.98
N ASP A 15 -3.27 3.10 -0.89
CA ASP A 15 -4.35 3.80 -1.61
C ASP A 15 -4.31 3.52 -3.12
N ALA A 16 -3.14 3.67 -3.74
CA ALA A 16 -2.98 3.47 -5.16
C ALA A 16 -3.36 2.04 -5.58
N LYS A 17 -2.96 1.02 -4.82
CA LYS A 17 -3.30 -0.38 -5.10
C LYS A 17 -4.77 -0.68 -4.88
N LEU A 18 -5.38 -0.14 -3.82
CA LEU A 18 -6.81 -0.28 -3.59
C LEU A 18 -7.63 0.38 -4.71
N LEU A 19 -7.23 1.57 -5.19
CA LEU A 19 -7.88 2.25 -6.32
C LEU A 19 -7.76 1.47 -7.64
N LEU A 20 -6.56 0.95 -7.95
CA LEU A 20 -6.30 0.29 -9.24
C LEU A 20 -6.85 -1.14 -9.29
N ASN A 21 -6.70 -1.89 -8.20
CA ASN A 21 -6.92 -3.33 -8.19
C ASN A 21 -8.09 -3.77 -7.31
N GLY A 22 -8.66 -2.86 -6.50
CA GLY A 22 -9.62 -3.20 -5.44
C GLY A 22 -9.02 -4.01 -4.29
N HIS A 23 -7.69 -4.19 -4.26
CA HIS A 23 -7.01 -4.94 -3.22
C HIS A 23 -5.51 -4.62 -3.16
N VAL A 24 -4.90 -4.96 -2.03
CA VAL A 24 -3.45 -4.85 -1.81
C VAL A 24 -2.94 -6.02 -0.96
N THR A 25 -1.70 -6.42 -1.22
CA THR A 25 -1.00 -7.46 -0.48
C THR A 25 0.31 -6.92 0.11
N SER A 26 0.85 -7.60 1.12
CA SER A 26 2.20 -7.28 1.59
C SER A 26 3.27 -7.50 0.51
N LYS A 27 3.02 -8.40 -0.46
CA LYS A 27 3.91 -8.62 -1.61
C LYS A 27 3.93 -7.42 -2.56
N ASP A 28 2.79 -6.74 -2.73
CA ASP A 28 2.76 -5.50 -3.52
C ASP A 28 3.68 -4.45 -2.89
N ILE A 29 3.65 -4.31 -1.57
CA ILE A 29 4.52 -3.36 -0.87
C ILE A 29 5.99 -3.75 -1.00
N TYR A 30 6.32 -5.04 -0.82
CA TYR A 30 7.68 -5.54 -1.02
C TYR A 30 8.17 -5.28 -2.45
N ARG A 31 7.36 -5.59 -3.46
CA ARG A 31 7.73 -5.43 -4.87
C ARG A 31 8.10 -4.01 -5.25
N HIS A 32 7.47 -3.00 -4.64
CA HIS A 32 7.72 -1.59 -4.99
C HIS A 32 8.70 -0.89 -4.05
N LEU A 33 8.86 -1.36 -2.81
CA LEU A 33 9.62 -0.65 -1.77
C LEU A 33 10.65 -1.53 -1.02
N GLY A 34 10.74 -2.82 -1.31
CA GLY A 34 11.70 -3.76 -0.71
C GLY A 34 11.48 -4.02 0.78
N LEU A 35 10.29 -3.71 1.32
CA LEU A 35 10.06 -3.69 2.76
C LEU A 35 9.68 -5.06 3.33
N GLY A 36 10.36 -5.42 4.41
CA GLY A 36 10.08 -6.65 5.16
C GLY A 36 8.71 -6.66 5.82
N ARG A 37 8.16 -7.87 5.99
CA ARG A 37 6.80 -8.14 6.47
C ARG A 37 6.44 -7.43 7.78
N GLN A 38 7.35 -7.39 8.77
CA GLN A 38 7.08 -6.78 10.07
C GLN A 38 6.76 -5.28 9.94
N LYS A 39 7.54 -4.57 9.12
CA LYS A 39 7.35 -3.14 8.87
C LYS A 39 6.04 -2.90 8.13
N VAL A 40 5.80 -3.69 7.08
CA VAL A 40 4.57 -3.60 6.28
C VAL A 40 3.34 -3.83 7.15
N SER A 41 3.31 -4.89 7.96
CA SER A 41 2.19 -5.16 8.87
C SER A 41 1.87 -3.98 9.79
N LYS A 42 2.89 -3.31 10.34
CA LYS A 42 2.68 -2.12 11.18
C LYS A 42 2.02 -0.99 10.40
N VAL A 43 2.49 -0.69 9.20
CA VAL A 43 1.91 0.38 8.37
C VAL A 43 0.49 0.05 7.92
N PHE A 44 0.16 -1.22 7.68
CA PHE A 44 -1.22 -1.65 7.44
C PHE A 44 -2.15 -1.35 8.63
N GLN A 45 -1.67 -1.52 9.87
CA GLN A 45 -2.43 -1.14 11.05
C GLN A 45 -2.56 0.38 11.18
N ASP A 46 -1.48 1.13 10.94
CA ASP A 46 -1.50 2.59 10.95
C ASP A 46 -2.48 3.15 9.90
N TYR A 47 -2.54 2.53 8.73
CA TYR A 47 -3.48 2.85 7.67
C TYR A 47 -4.93 2.62 8.12
N LEU A 48 -5.25 1.44 8.67
CA LEU A 48 -6.60 1.12 9.15
C LEU A 48 -7.04 1.99 10.33
N ALA A 49 -6.11 2.38 11.20
CA ALA A 49 -6.39 3.30 12.30
C ALA A 49 -6.76 4.71 11.79
N ALA A 50 -6.12 5.15 10.70
CA ALA A 50 -6.34 6.47 10.12
C ALA A 50 -7.50 6.52 9.10
N ASN A 51 -7.81 5.40 8.45
CA ASN A 51 -8.93 5.26 7.52
C ASN A 51 -9.75 4.01 7.87
N PRO A 52 -10.52 4.05 8.98
CA PRO A 52 -11.34 2.92 9.39
C PRO A 52 -12.33 2.53 8.29
N SER A 53 -12.61 1.24 8.16
CA SER A 53 -13.53 0.69 7.15
C SER A 53 -13.10 0.83 5.68
N SER A 54 -11.90 1.31 5.38
CA SER A 54 -11.35 1.42 4.01
C SER A 54 -11.09 0.08 3.32
N MET A 55 -10.66 -0.92 4.09
CA MET A 55 -10.34 -2.25 3.58
C MET A 55 -10.55 -3.33 4.64
N VAL A 56 -10.77 -4.56 4.20
CA VAL A 56 -10.91 -5.74 5.05
C VAL A 56 -9.91 -6.81 4.67
N TYR A 57 -9.26 -7.42 5.66
CA TYR A 57 -8.40 -8.57 5.40
C TYR A 57 -9.26 -9.81 5.11
N VAL A 58 -9.01 -10.46 3.97
CA VAL A 58 -9.67 -11.71 3.57
C VAL A 58 -8.68 -12.86 3.70
N PRO A 59 -8.71 -13.66 4.79
CA PRO A 59 -7.69 -14.69 5.07
C PRO A 59 -7.57 -15.74 3.97
N ALA A 60 -8.70 -16.18 3.39
CA ALA A 60 -8.73 -17.16 2.31
C ALA A 60 -7.95 -16.70 1.07
N LYS A 61 -7.86 -15.38 0.84
CA LYS A 61 -7.16 -14.78 -0.29
C LYS A 61 -5.82 -14.15 0.09
N LYS A 62 -5.46 -14.16 1.39
CA LYS A 62 -4.25 -13.54 1.96
C LYS A 62 -4.02 -12.09 1.51
N LYS A 63 -5.09 -11.30 1.41
CA LYS A 63 -5.05 -9.92 0.90
C LYS A 63 -6.05 -9.02 1.59
N TYR A 64 -5.77 -7.72 1.56
CA TYR A 64 -6.73 -6.70 1.96
C TYR A 64 -7.55 -6.28 0.74
N MET A 65 -8.87 -6.36 0.86
CA MET A 65 -9.82 -5.94 -0.18
C MET A 65 -10.37 -4.58 0.19
N ALA A 66 -10.47 -3.68 -0.79
CA ALA A 66 -11.23 -2.43 -0.62
C ALA A 66 -12.68 -2.77 -0.23
N THR A 67 -13.25 -1.98 0.65
CA THR A 67 -14.69 -2.01 0.92
C THR A 67 -15.43 -1.14 -0.10
N ASP A 68 -16.75 -1.24 -0.14
CA ASP A 68 -17.58 -0.40 -1.01
C ASP A 68 -17.52 1.09 -0.64
N ASP A 69 -17.21 1.39 0.63
CA ASP A 69 -17.06 2.75 1.17
C ASP A 69 -15.62 3.30 1.04
N PHE A 70 -14.73 2.56 0.39
CA PHE A 70 -13.33 2.94 0.29
C PHE A 70 -13.15 4.32 -0.36
N LYS A 71 -12.41 5.20 0.34
CA LYS A 71 -11.93 6.47 -0.19
C LYS A 71 -10.44 6.60 0.12
N PRO A 72 -9.60 6.97 -0.86
CA PRO A 72 -8.18 7.21 -0.62
C PRO A 72 -8.00 8.40 0.32
N CYS A 73 -7.02 8.32 1.23
CA CYS A 73 -6.79 9.38 2.23
C CYS A 73 -5.34 9.88 2.29
N PHE A 74 -4.39 9.15 1.73
CA PHE A 74 -2.95 9.45 1.73
C PHE A 74 -2.40 9.81 0.36
N LEU A 75 -2.96 9.24 -0.73
CA LEU A 75 -2.47 9.47 -2.10
C LEU A 75 -2.59 10.94 -2.54
N GLY A 76 -3.60 11.65 -2.04
CA GLY A 76 -3.86 13.05 -2.39
C GLY A 76 -4.36 13.19 -3.82
N GLU A 77 -3.90 14.23 -4.52
CA GLU A 77 -4.32 14.56 -5.89
C GLU A 77 -3.58 13.76 -6.99
N VAL A 78 -2.56 12.97 -6.60
CA VAL A 78 -1.78 12.17 -7.55
C VAL A 78 -2.62 11.01 -8.06
N LYS A 79 -2.62 10.76 -9.37
CA LYS A 79 -3.30 9.57 -9.91
C LYS A 79 -2.57 8.30 -9.49
N ALA A 80 -3.34 7.29 -9.11
CA ALA A 80 -2.80 6.02 -8.62
C ALA A 80 -1.79 5.36 -9.58
N GLY A 81 -2.07 5.37 -10.88
CA GLY A 81 -1.15 4.85 -11.91
C GLY A 81 0.17 5.63 -11.95
N GLU A 82 0.07 6.97 -12.03
CA GLU A 82 1.24 7.86 -12.09
C GLU A 82 2.14 7.69 -10.85
N PHE A 83 1.55 7.52 -9.66
CA PHE A 83 2.31 7.25 -8.44
C PHE A 83 3.05 5.91 -8.49
N VAL A 84 2.40 4.85 -8.95
CA VAL A 84 3.02 3.52 -9.06
C VAL A 84 4.13 3.53 -10.12
N ASP A 85 3.92 4.19 -11.25
CA ASP A 85 4.94 4.33 -12.31
C ASP A 85 6.15 5.12 -11.81
N ALA A 86 5.93 6.16 -11.00
CA ALA A 86 7.01 6.90 -10.36
C ALA A 86 7.82 6.03 -9.39
N LEU A 87 7.17 5.18 -8.59
CA LEU A 87 7.88 4.24 -7.71
C LEU A 87 8.74 3.25 -8.52
N ILE A 88 8.20 2.69 -9.60
CA ILE A 88 8.95 1.79 -10.48
C ILE A 88 10.14 2.51 -11.12
N THR A 89 9.95 3.76 -11.53
CA THR A 89 11.02 4.56 -12.17
C THR A 89 12.16 4.89 -11.21
N VAL A 90 11.84 5.18 -9.94
CA VAL A 90 12.84 5.61 -8.93
C VAL A 90 13.49 4.43 -8.23
N PHE A 91 12.72 3.40 -7.87
CA PHE A 91 13.17 2.27 -7.06
C PHE A 91 13.32 0.97 -7.84
N GLY A 92 12.83 0.89 -9.09
CA GLY A 92 12.71 -0.36 -9.82
C GLY A 92 11.60 -1.24 -9.25
N THR A 93 11.75 -2.56 -9.43
CA THR A 93 10.90 -3.54 -8.74
C THR A 93 11.78 -4.60 -8.09
N PHE A 94 11.39 -5.02 -6.89
CA PHE A 94 11.99 -6.13 -6.17
C PHE A 94 11.29 -7.43 -6.58
N THR A 95 12.07 -8.42 -7.01
CA THR A 95 11.61 -9.79 -7.25
C THR A 95 12.11 -10.70 -6.13
N ASP A 96 11.29 -11.68 -5.74
CA ASP A 96 11.70 -12.76 -4.81
C ASP A 96 12.66 -13.74 -5.54
N ASP A 97 13.68 -13.25 -6.26
CA ASP A 97 14.69 -14.12 -6.89
C ASP A 97 15.73 -14.57 -5.87
N GLU A 98 15.30 -15.48 -4.98
CA GLU A 98 16.08 -16.57 -4.38
C GLU A 98 15.26 -17.87 -4.40
#